data_AF-A0A2X4X0E9-F1
#
_entry.id   AF-A0A2X4X0E9-F1
#
_cell.length_a   1.000
_cell.length_b   1.000
_cell.length_c   1.000
_cell.angle_alpha   90.00
_cell.angle_beta   90.00
_cell.angle_gamma   90.00
#
_symmetry.space_group_name_H-M   'P 1'
#
loop_
_entity.id
_entity.type
_entity.pdbx_description
1 polymer ?
#
loop_
_entity_poly.entity_id
_entity_poly.type
_entity_poly.pdbx_seq_one_letter_code
_entity_poly.pdbx_strand_id
1 'polypeptide(L)'
;MEDVLERDGDFVVVSNYGSGGDPRARGRRTSDEPAATVTGKVSRNRVIGLDGGELPRFTQSEAGRLQTFPEDYPWAGNGIAQQIGNAIPPRLGAHVLAAALGLSVDEGFFETALKKPWRESRRGLL
;
A
#
# COMPACT_ATOMS: atom_id res chain seq x y z
N MET A 1 1.96 -6.07 -7.10
CA MET A 1 2.39 -4.75 -6.56
C MET A 1 2.62 -3.76 -7.68
N GLU A 2 3.24 -4.20 -8.77
CA GLU A 2 3.44 -3.43 -10.00
C GLU A 2 2.16 -2.80 -10.58
N ASP A 3 1.00 -3.41 -10.31
CA ASP A 3 -0.33 -2.94 -10.68
C ASP A 3 -0.72 -1.61 -10.01
N VAL A 4 -0.06 -1.27 -8.89
CA VAL A 4 -0.35 -0.05 -8.13
C VAL A 4 0.87 0.84 -7.91
N LEU A 5 2.09 0.36 -8.13
CA LEU A 5 3.33 1.12 -7.90
C LEU A 5 3.98 1.51 -9.23
N GLU A 6 4.25 2.80 -9.39
CA GLU A 6 4.93 3.36 -10.55
C GLU A 6 6.45 3.35 -10.34
N ARG A 7 7.04 2.15 -10.33
CA ARG A 7 8.49 1.96 -10.30
C ARG A 7 9.00 1.48 -11.64
N ASP A 8 10.20 1.92 -12.00
CA ASP A 8 10.89 1.45 -13.20
C ASP A 8 11.45 0.05 -12.98
N GLY A 9 10.99 -0.90 -13.79
CA GLY A 9 11.47 -2.28 -13.83
C GLY A 9 11.02 -3.13 -12.65
N ASP A 10 11.28 -4.44 -12.78
CA ASP A 10 10.91 -5.41 -11.77
C ASP A 10 11.80 -5.32 -10.53
N PHE A 11 11.23 -5.65 -9.38
CA PHE A 11 11.94 -5.59 -8.11
C PHE A 11 11.49 -6.69 -7.15
N VAL A 12 12.34 -6.98 -6.17
CA VAL A 12 12.04 -7.86 -5.05
C VAL A 12 11.96 -7.04 -3.77
N VAL A 13 10.83 -7.15 -3.07
CA VAL A 13 10.65 -6.59 -1.74
C VAL A 13 11.10 -7.61 -0.71
N VAL A 14 12.02 -7.21 0.17
CA VAL A 14 12.45 -7.99 1.32
C VAL A 14 11.85 -7.36 2.58
N SER A 15 10.92 -8.08 3.20
CA SER A 15 10.22 -7.66 4.40
C SER A 15 11.16 -7.51 5.60
N ASN A 16 10.89 -6.53 6.46
CA ASN A 16 11.53 -6.42 7.77
C ASN A 16 11.02 -7.48 8.78
N TYR A 17 9.97 -8.22 8.45
CA TYR A 17 9.45 -9.31 9.28
C TYR A 17 9.94 -10.67 8.79
N GLY A 18 10.14 -11.58 9.75
CA GLY A 18 10.43 -12.98 9.46
C GLY A 18 9.20 -13.72 8.90
N SER A 19 9.44 -14.82 8.22
CA SER A 19 8.42 -15.75 7.71
C SER A 19 8.48 -17.06 8.49
N GLY A 20 7.32 -17.70 8.72
CA GLY A 20 7.27 -19.03 9.32
C GLY A 20 7.76 -19.12 10.77
N GLY A 21 7.75 -18.01 11.51
CA GLY A 21 8.23 -17.96 12.90
C GLY A 21 9.74 -17.82 13.05
N ASP A 22 10.52 -17.80 11.96
CA ASP A 22 11.95 -17.49 11.98
C ASP A 22 12.18 -16.00 11.67
N PRO A 23 12.64 -15.18 12.64
CA PRO A 23 12.94 -13.78 12.41
C PRO A 23 14.05 -13.54 11.37
N ARG A 24 14.92 -14.53 11.09
CA ARG A 24 16.02 -14.42 10.12
C ARG A 24 15.57 -14.72 8.70
N ALA A 25 14.56 -15.56 8.53
CA ALA A 25 13.94 -15.83 7.24
C ALA A 25 13.10 -14.63 6.81
N ARG A 26 13.72 -13.61 6.22
CA ARG A 26 12.98 -12.43 5.73
C ARG A 26 12.08 -12.83 4.57
N GLY A 27 10.80 -12.50 4.66
CA GLY A 27 9.86 -12.72 3.55
C GLY A 27 10.29 -11.96 2.31
N ARG A 28 10.22 -12.60 1.15
CA ARG A 28 10.56 -12.03 -0.16
C ARG A 28 9.34 -12.11 -1.07
N ARG A 29 9.08 -11.05 -1.82
CA ARG A 29 8.00 -10.98 -2.83
C ARG A 29 8.53 -10.30 -4.09
N THR A 30 8.26 -10.83 -5.26
CA THR A 30 8.50 -10.14 -6.54
C THR A 30 7.43 -9.07 -6.79
N SER A 31 7.69 -8.14 -7.71
CA SER A 31 6.82 -6.98 -7.98
C SER A 31 5.43 -7.38 -8.52
N ASP A 32 5.34 -8.51 -9.22
CA ASP A 32 4.11 -9.11 -9.73
C ASP A 32 3.28 -9.80 -8.64
N GLU A 33 3.87 -10.13 -7.49
CA GLU A 33 3.14 -10.68 -6.35
C GLU A 33 2.40 -9.60 -5.54
N PRO A 34 1.37 -10.00 -4.76
CA PRO A 34 0.81 -9.14 -3.73
C PRO A 34 1.86 -8.72 -2.70
N ALA A 35 1.72 -7.51 -2.15
CA ALA A 35 2.57 -7.05 -1.06
C ALA A 35 2.46 -7.98 0.16
N ALA A 36 3.56 -8.11 0.90
CA ALA A 36 3.47 -8.54 2.29
C ALA A 36 2.62 -7.54 3.09
N THR A 37 2.04 -7.97 4.21
CA THR A 37 1.25 -7.09 5.09
C THR A 37 2.00 -5.78 5.35
N VAL A 38 1.37 -4.65 5.01
CA VAL A 38 1.92 -3.33 5.26
C VAL A 38 1.80 -3.06 6.77
N THR A 39 2.94 -2.94 7.43
CA THR A 39 3.02 -2.72 8.89
C THR A 39 3.57 -1.34 9.20
N GLY A 40 3.54 -0.94 10.48
CA GLY A 40 4.16 0.30 10.93
C GLY A 40 5.67 0.43 10.70
N LYS A 41 6.32 -0.64 10.25
CA LYS A 41 7.74 -0.69 9.88
C LYS A 41 7.95 -0.86 8.36
N VAL A 42 6.94 -0.58 7.54
CA VAL A 42 7.02 -0.71 6.07
C VAL A 42 8.20 0.06 5.48
N SER A 43 8.56 1.20 6.07
CA SER A 43 9.74 1.99 5.66
C SER A 43 11.08 1.25 5.81
N ARG A 44 11.11 0.12 6.54
CA ARG A 44 12.30 -0.72 6.72
C ARG A 44 12.40 -1.85 5.68
N ASN A 45 11.34 -2.10 4.90
CA ASN A 45 11.38 -3.10 3.84
C ASN A 45 12.43 -2.69 2.79
N ARG A 46 13.27 -3.62 2.37
CA ARG A 46 14.27 -3.39 1.32
C ARG A 46 13.60 -3.60 -0.02
N VAL A 47 13.99 -2.83 -1.02
CA VAL A 47 13.59 -3.04 -2.40
C VAL A 47 14.86 -3.29 -3.19
N ILE A 48 14.91 -4.41 -3.90
CA ILE A 48 16.12 -4.89 -4.58
C ILE A 48 15.77 -5.03 -6.06
N GLY A 49 16.56 -4.42 -6.95
CA GLY A 49 16.43 -4.59 -8.39
C GLY A 49 16.85 -6.00 -8.83
N LEU A 50 16.47 -6.39 -10.04
CA LEU A 50 16.86 -7.69 -10.60
C LEU A 50 18.38 -7.87 -10.77
N ASP A 51 19.10 -6.76 -10.90
CA ASP A 51 20.57 -6.71 -10.92
C ASP A 51 21.21 -6.95 -9.53
N GLY A 52 20.39 -7.09 -8.49
CA GLY A 52 20.82 -7.24 -7.10
C GLY A 52 21.12 -5.93 -6.39
N GLY A 53 20.98 -4.79 -7.07
CA GLY A 53 21.17 -3.45 -6.51
C GLY A 53 20.07 -3.09 -5.53
N GLU A 54 20.42 -2.36 -4.47
CA GLU A 54 19.41 -1.82 -3.55
C GLU A 54 18.78 -0.54 -4.12
N LEU A 55 17.46 -0.59 -4.34
CA LEU A 55 16.66 0.54 -4.81
C LEU A 55 16.19 1.39 -3.62
N PRO A 56 15.72 2.64 -3.87
CA PRO A 56 15.10 3.45 -2.82
C PRO A 56 13.98 2.69 -2.11
N ARG A 57 13.88 2.87 -0.78
CA ARG A 57 12.80 2.26 0.01
C ARG A 57 11.45 2.84 -0.40
N PHE A 58 10.37 2.20 0.03
CA PHE A 58 9.03 2.72 -0.26
C PHE A 58 8.87 4.14 0.30
N THR A 59 8.39 5.03 -0.56
CA THR A 59 7.89 6.34 -0.13
C THR A 59 6.61 6.16 0.69
N GLN A 60 6.20 7.21 1.38
CA GLN A 60 4.93 7.20 2.13
C GLN A 60 3.74 7.03 1.19
N SER A 61 3.80 7.63 -0.01
CA SER A 61 2.79 7.48 -1.05
C SER A 61 2.70 6.02 -1.52
N GLU A 62 3.82 5.39 -1.87
CA GLU A 62 3.85 3.99 -2.31
C GLU A 62 3.30 3.04 -1.24
N ALA A 63 3.74 3.21 0.02
CA ALA A 63 3.24 2.39 1.12
C ALA A 63 1.73 2.61 1.38
N GLY A 64 1.24 3.84 1.19
CA GLY A 64 -0.20 4.16 1.25
C GLY A 64 -0.99 3.55 0.10
N ARG A 65 -0.48 3.58 -1.14
CA ARG A 65 -1.11 2.98 -2.33
C ARG A 65 -1.25 1.47 -2.19
N LEU A 66 -0.27 0.79 -1.58
CA LEU A 66 -0.39 -0.64 -1.23
C LEU A 66 -1.56 -0.91 -0.25
N GLN A 67 -1.98 0.09 0.51
CA GLN A 67 -3.14 0.06 1.40
C GLN A 67 -4.38 0.72 0.74
N THR A 68 -4.42 0.93 -0.57
CA THR A 68 -5.52 1.56 -1.32
C THR A 68 -5.83 3.01 -0.90
N PHE A 69 -4.84 3.76 -0.43
CA PHE A 69 -4.95 5.22 -0.32
C PHE A 69 -4.62 5.90 -1.65
N PRO A 70 -5.24 7.07 -1.95
CA PRO A 70 -4.83 7.92 -3.06
C PRO A 70 -3.35 8.32 -2.99
N GLU A 71 -2.73 8.55 -4.14
CA GLU A 71 -1.30 8.85 -4.26
C GLU A 71 -0.86 10.05 -3.40
N ASP A 72 -1.66 11.12 -3.42
CA ASP A 72 -1.41 12.38 -2.72
C ASP A 72 -2.16 12.48 -1.38
N TYR A 73 -2.52 11.33 -0.78
CA TYR A 73 -3.16 11.33 0.54
C TYR A 73 -2.28 12.09 1.56
N PRO A 74 -2.85 13.05 2.32
CA PRO A 74 -2.08 14.07 3.04
C PRO A 74 -1.64 13.54 4.40
N TRP A 75 -0.79 12.50 4.40
CA TRP A 75 -0.14 12.02 5.61
C TRP A 75 0.58 13.18 6.31
N ALA A 76 0.41 13.29 7.62
CA ALA A 76 0.91 14.44 8.37
C ALA A 76 1.32 14.05 9.80
N GLY A 77 2.12 14.91 10.42
CA GLY A 77 2.61 14.71 11.77
C GLY A 77 3.69 13.63 11.86
N ASN A 78 3.74 12.97 13.02
CA ASN A 78 4.79 12.01 13.34
C ASN A 78 4.35 10.57 13.05
N GLY A 79 5.33 9.69 12.81
CA GLY A 79 5.08 8.25 12.72
C GLY A 79 4.26 7.84 11.49
N ILE A 80 4.41 8.52 10.35
CA ILE A 80 3.60 8.27 9.14
C ILE A 80 3.63 6.79 8.71
N ALA A 81 4.77 6.11 8.76
CA ALA A 81 4.83 4.67 8.47
C ALA A 81 3.93 3.85 9.41
N GLN A 82 3.84 4.21 10.69
CA GLN A 82 2.94 3.59 11.66
C GLN A 82 1.47 3.91 11.37
N GLN A 83 1.16 5.14 10.93
CA GLN A 83 -0.19 5.51 10.49
C GLN A 83 -0.64 4.64 9.31
N ILE A 84 0.20 4.52 8.27
CA ILE A 84 -0.05 3.69 7.08
C ILE A 84 -0.27 2.22 7.48
N GLY A 85 0.61 1.69 8.34
CA GLY A 85 0.54 0.29 8.77
C GLY A 85 -0.63 -0.05 9.70
N ASN A 86 -1.14 0.92 10.47
CA ASN A 86 -2.30 0.74 11.34
C ASN A 86 -3.63 1.02 10.65
N ALA A 87 -3.60 1.69 9.49
CA ALA A 87 -4.81 2.06 8.77
C ALA A 87 -5.57 0.83 8.28
N ILE A 88 -6.89 0.92 8.28
CA ILE A 88 -7.75 0.03 7.51
C ILE A 88 -7.69 0.50 6.05
N PRO A 89 -7.38 -0.36 5.07
CA PRO A 89 -7.41 0.01 3.66
C PRO A 89 -8.77 0.61 3.26
N PRO A 90 -8.84 1.78 2.61
CA PRO A 90 -10.12 2.41 2.24
C PRO A 90 -11.03 1.50 1.42
N ARG A 91 -10.49 0.73 0.47
CA ARG A 91 -11.27 -0.24 -0.32
C ARG A 91 -11.92 -1.30 0.57
N LEU A 92 -11.16 -1.88 1.51
CA LEU A 92 -11.70 -2.83 2.49
C LEU A 92 -12.77 -2.19 3.37
N GLY A 93 -12.52 -0.99 3.91
CA GLY A 93 -13.46 -0.28 4.77
C GLY A 93 -14.80 0.00 4.06
N ALA A 94 -14.75 0.40 2.79
CA ALA A 94 -15.94 0.62 1.98
C ALA A 94 -16.76 -0.67 1.79
N HIS A 95 -16.13 -1.81 1.47
CA HIS A 95 -16.84 -3.09 1.36
C HIS A 95 -17.47 -3.55 2.67
N VAL A 96 -16.76 -3.37 3.80
CA VAL A 96 -17.27 -3.71 5.13
C VAL A 96 -18.51 -2.86 5.46
N LEU A 97 -18.43 -1.54 5.25
CA LEU A 97 -19.55 -0.63 5.49
C LEU A 97 -20.73 -0.94 4.58
N ALA A 98 -20.49 -1.18 3.29
CA ALA A 98 -21.56 -1.51 2.35
C ALA A 98 -22.28 -2.80 2.74
N ALA A 99 -21.54 -3.85 3.12
CA ALA A 99 -22.13 -5.08 3.63
C ALA A 99 -22.96 -4.84 4.90
N ALA A 100 -22.46 -4.04 5.83
CA ALA A 100 -23.17 -3.72 7.08
C ALA A 100 -24.44 -2.87 6.86
N LEU A 101 -24.47 -2.05 5.82
CA LEU A 101 -25.57 -1.14 5.50
C LEU A 101 -26.53 -1.68 4.42
N GLY A 102 -26.26 -2.87 3.87
CA GLY A 102 -27.05 -3.43 2.76
C GLY A 102 -26.91 -2.65 1.45
N LEU A 103 -25.75 -2.02 1.23
CA LEU A 103 -25.41 -1.28 0.01
C LEU A 103 -24.51 -2.13 -0.90
N SER A 104 -24.48 -1.79 -2.18
CA SER A 104 -23.46 -2.28 -3.12
C SER A 104 -22.30 -1.28 -3.21
N VAL A 105 -21.11 -1.78 -3.52
CA VAL A 105 -19.95 -0.96 -3.86
C VAL A 105 -19.69 -1.09 -5.35
N ASP A 106 -19.58 0.04 -6.04
CA ASP A 106 -19.10 0.07 -7.42
C ASP A 106 -17.57 0.00 -7.44
N GLU A 107 -17.00 -0.99 -8.13
CA GLU A 107 -15.55 -1.10 -8.25
C GLU A 107 -14.94 0.03 -9.08
N GLY A 108 -15.70 0.60 -10.03
CA GLY A 108 -15.27 1.76 -10.82
C GLY A 108 -15.03 3.02 -9.97
N PHE A 109 -15.69 3.10 -8.81
CA PHE A 109 -15.45 4.18 -7.84
C PHE A 109 -14.00 4.21 -7.37
N PHE A 110 -13.40 3.06 -7.04
CA PHE A 110 -12.03 3.02 -6.51
C PHE A 110 -11.00 3.41 -7.57
N GLU A 111 -11.16 2.91 -8.80
CA GLU A 111 -10.30 3.28 -9.92
C GLU A 111 -10.27 4.80 -10.14
N THR A 112 -11.44 5.43 -10.00
CA THR A 112 -11.57 6.88 -10.12
C THR A 112 -11.00 7.61 -8.90
N ALA A 113 -11.31 7.14 -7.68
CA ALA A 113 -10.93 7.81 -6.44
C ALA A 113 -9.42 7.75 -6.18
N LEU A 114 -8.76 6.65 -6.59
CA LEU A 114 -7.32 6.46 -6.45
C LEU A 114 -6.50 7.28 -7.45
N LYS A 115 -7.06 7.60 -8.62
CA LYS A 115 -6.38 8.36 -9.69
C LYS A 115 -6.61 9.88 -9.60
N LYS A 116 -7.61 10.33 -8.84
CA LYS A 116 -7.88 11.76 -8.65
C LYS A 116 -7.09 12.33 -7.48
N PRO A 117 -6.68 13.61 -7.56
CA PRO A 117 -6.08 14.30 -6.42
C PRO A 117 -7.00 14.20 -5.20
N TRP A 118 -6.42 13.92 -4.04
CA TRP A 118 -7.13 13.79 -2.76
C TRP A 118 -8.00 15.01 -2.48
N ARG A 119 -7.51 16.21 -2.81
CA ARG A 119 -8.28 17.44 -2.60
C ARG A 119 -9.67 17.40 -3.29
N GLU A 120 -9.76 16.72 -4.42
CA GLU A 120 -10.98 16.55 -5.20
C GLU A 120 -11.81 15.34 -4.72
N SER A 121 -11.16 14.22 -4.37
CA SER A 121 -11.86 12.97 -4.02
C SER A 121 -12.22 12.83 -2.53
N ARG A 122 -11.66 13.65 -1.63
CA ARG A 122 -11.81 13.52 -0.16
C ARG A 122 -13.23 13.59 0.41
N ARG A 123 -14.21 14.06 -0.37
CA ARG A 123 -15.63 14.14 0.04
C ARG A 123 -16.52 13.08 -0.64
N GLY A 124 -15.92 12.15 -1.37
CA GLY A 124 -16.63 11.30 -2.33
C GLY A 124 -16.67 11.95 -3.71
N LEU A 125 -16.98 11.13 -4.72
CA LEU A 125 -16.95 11.49 -6.15
C LEU A 125 -18.33 11.91 -6.70
N LEU A 126 -19.17 12.49 -5.85
CA LEU A 126 -20.52 12.96 -6.21
C LEU A 126 -20.48 14.26 -7.02
#